data_AF-A0A8T6YET0-F1
#
_entry.id   AF-A0A8T6YET0-F1
#
_cell.length_a   1.000
_cell.length_b   1.000
_cell.length_c   1.000
_cell.angle_alpha   90.00
_cell.angle_beta   90.00
_cell.angle_gamma   90.00
#
_symmetry.space_group_name_H-M   'P 1'
#
loop_
_entity.id
_entity.type
_entity.pdbx_description
1 polymer ?
#
loop_
_entity_poly.entity_id
_entity_poly.type
_entity_poly.pdbx_seq_one_letter_code
_entity_poly.pdbx_strand_id
1 'polypeptide(L)'
;MIAEEGSSLNVVNDNKIIIPLHKPGLKEKSFFLLSGIIVSIPITFFVNIFSNHLCFLLPVFYSELCAVGIFAPFIEEFSKAYPLFYRHGETEKSIFILGFLVGLGFGLTEFFFYVFGGTSVYIRLPGLFFHAASTSITAYGIATNRAVPFYLLATALHLSYN
;
A
#
# COMPACT_ATOMS: atom_id res chain seq x y z
N MET A 1 6.96 -38.09 -9.48
CA MET A 1 6.98 -36.60 -9.43
C MET A 1 6.02 -36.12 -10.51
N ILE A 2 4.99 -35.41 -10.08
CA ILE A 2 3.85 -34.95 -10.86
C ILE A 2 4.31 -33.79 -11.76
N ALA A 3 3.86 -33.84 -13.02
CA ALA A 3 4.10 -32.85 -14.07
C ALA A 3 3.14 -31.65 -13.97
N GLU A 4 3.26 -30.73 -14.94
CA GLU A 4 2.43 -29.55 -15.26
C GLU A 4 3.03 -28.21 -14.78
N GLU A 5 3.20 -27.17 -15.62
CA GLU A 5 2.83 -26.95 -17.02
C GLU A 5 3.82 -25.92 -17.58
N GLY A 6 4.75 -26.38 -18.41
CA GLY A 6 5.56 -25.50 -19.26
C GLY A 6 4.68 -25.06 -20.42
N SER A 7 4.34 -23.77 -20.45
CA SER A 7 3.67 -23.13 -21.60
C SER A 7 4.40 -23.51 -22.89
N SER A 8 3.77 -24.38 -23.68
CA SER A 8 4.23 -24.73 -25.01
C SER A 8 4.03 -23.52 -25.92
N LEU A 9 5.14 -22.85 -26.22
CA LEU A 9 5.20 -21.83 -27.25
C LEU A 9 4.95 -22.51 -28.61
N ASN A 10 3.69 -22.46 -29.07
CA ASN A 10 3.35 -22.76 -30.44
C ASN A 10 3.95 -21.66 -31.32
N VAL A 11 5.07 -21.97 -31.99
CA VAL A 11 5.69 -21.12 -33.00
C VAL A 11 4.79 -21.16 -34.24
N VAL A 12 3.90 -20.17 -34.35
CA VAL A 12 3.17 -19.88 -35.59
C VAL A 12 4.03 -18.92 -36.40
N ASN A 13 4.27 -19.31 -37.65
CA ASN A 13 5.15 -18.63 -38.60
C ASN A 13 4.49 -17.34 -39.12
N ASP A 14 4.60 -16.28 -38.32
CA ASP A 14 4.35 -14.87 -38.65
C ASP A 14 5.24 -14.07 -37.68
N ASN A 15 6.02 -13.09 -38.14
CA ASN A 15 6.91 -12.26 -37.30
C ASN A 15 6.16 -11.33 -36.31
N LYS A 16 5.11 -11.82 -35.65
CA LYS A 16 4.37 -11.15 -34.59
C LYS A 16 4.80 -11.72 -33.25
N ILE A 17 5.57 -10.93 -32.50
CA ILE A 17 5.88 -11.24 -31.10
C ILE A 17 4.64 -10.90 -30.26
N ILE A 18 3.96 -11.91 -29.74
CA ILE A 18 2.85 -11.73 -28.79
C ILE A 18 3.47 -11.60 -27.40
N ILE A 19 3.44 -10.41 -26.83
CA ILE A 19 3.85 -10.18 -25.43
C ILE A 19 2.61 -10.43 -24.55
N PRO A 20 2.62 -11.45 -23.67
CA PRO A 20 1.50 -11.70 -22.78
C PRO A 20 1.35 -10.56 -21.77
N LEU A 21 0.12 -10.11 -21.53
CA LEU A 21 -0.18 -9.13 -20.49
C LEU A 21 0.06 -9.74 -19.10
N HIS A 22 0.77 -9.00 -18.23
CA HIS A 22 1.06 -9.44 -16.87
C HIS A 22 -0.21 -9.72 -16.08
N LYS A 23 -0.21 -10.82 -15.32
CA LYS A 23 -1.26 -11.18 -14.36
C LYS A 23 -0.57 -11.65 -13.08
N PRO A 24 -0.80 -10.99 -11.93
CA PRO A 24 -0.10 -11.36 -10.71
C PRO A 24 -0.45 -12.77 -10.24
N GLY A 25 0.58 -13.60 -10.09
CA GLY A 25 0.47 -14.94 -9.53
C GLY A 25 0.26 -14.91 -8.01
N LEU A 26 -0.03 -16.08 -7.40
CA LEU A 26 -0.22 -16.17 -5.94
C LEU A 26 1.01 -15.75 -5.16
N LYS A 27 2.22 -16.16 -5.58
CA LYS A 27 3.47 -15.79 -4.91
C LYS A 27 3.68 -14.28 -4.87
N GLU A 28 3.41 -13.60 -5.98
CA GLU A 28 3.51 -12.15 -6.07
C GLU A 28 2.47 -11.45 -5.20
N LYS A 29 1.21 -11.90 -5.27
CA LYS A 29 0.14 -11.38 -4.40
C LYS A 29 0.48 -11.51 -2.92
N SER A 30 0.95 -12.69 -2.48
CA SER A 30 1.38 -12.92 -1.10
C SER A 30 2.56 -12.03 -0.72
N PHE A 31 3.53 -11.82 -1.61
CA PHE A 31 4.66 -10.92 -1.36
C PHE A 31 4.19 -9.48 -1.11
N PHE A 32 3.32 -8.94 -1.97
CA PHE A 32 2.84 -7.56 -1.81
C PHE A 32 1.97 -7.40 -0.55
N LEU A 33 1.13 -8.39 -0.22
CA LEU A 33 0.41 -8.40 1.06
C LEU A 33 1.36 -8.36 2.26
N LEU A 34 2.37 -9.24 2.28
CA LEU A 34 3.35 -9.30 3.36
C LEU A 34 4.20 -8.02 3.45
N SER A 35 4.51 -7.39 2.31
CA SER A 35 5.24 -6.12 2.30
C SER A 35 4.49 -5.02 3.04
N GLY A 36 3.15 -4.95 2.88
CA GLY A 36 2.29 -4.04 3.63
C GLY A 36 2.31 -4.30 5.12
N ILE A 37 2.23 -5.58 5.52
CA ILE A 37 2.31 -6.00 6.93
C ILE A 37 3.64 -5.56 7.54
N ILE A 38 4.75 -5.88 6.88
CA ILE A 38 6.11 -5.63 7.37
C ILE A 38 6.39 -4.14 7.47
N VAL A 39 5.97 -3.34 6.48
CA VAL A 39 6.25 -1.89 6.49
C VAL A 39 5.39 -1.14 7.50
N SER A 40 4.16 -1.61 7.79
CA SER A 40 3.28 -0.96 8.77
C SER A 40 3.85 -0.96 10.18
N ILE A 41 4.47 -2.05 10.61
CA ILE A 41 5.03 -2.19 11.97
C ILE A 41 6.01 -1.03 12.32
N PRO A 42 7.14 -0.85 11.62
CA PRO A 42 8.08 0.20 11.94
C PRO A 42 7.50 1.60 11.75
N ILE A 43 6.53 1.79 10.85
CA ILE A 43 5.89 3.09 10.63
C ILE A 43 5.01 3.48 11.82
N THR A 44 4.18 2.57 12.34
CA THR A 44 3.38 2.83 13.54
C THR A 44 4.27 3.20 14.74
N PHE A 45 5.40 2.50 14.94
CA PHE A 45 6.36 2.85 15.99
C PHE A 45 7.07 4.18 15.71
N PHE A 46 7.46 4.43 14.45
CA PHE A 46 8.12 5.67 14.04
C PHE A 46 7.25 6.89 14.35
N VAL A 47 5.96 6.87 14.03
CA VAL A 47 5.06 8.00 14.27
C VAL A 47 4.96 8.33 15.76
N ASN A 48 4.93 7.32 16.62
CA ASN A 48 4.92 7.52 18.08
C ASN A 48 6.22 8.19 18.56
N ILE A 49 7.38 7.67 18.13
CA ILE A 49 8.69 8.25 18.45
C ILE A 49 8.81 9.68 17.88
N PHE A 50 8.33 9.91 16.65
CA PHE A 50 8.35 11.20 15.98
C PHE A 50 7.54 12.26 16.76
N SER A 51 6.34 11.90 17.24
CA SER A 51 5.54 12.78 18.12
C SER A 51 6.31 13.15 19.39
N ASN A 52 6.95 12.17 20.05
CA ASN A 52 7.64 12.38 21.32
C ASN A 52 8.97 13.15 21.20
N HIS A 53 9.72 12.97 20.10
CA HIS A 53 11.09 13.49 19.98
C HIS A 53 11.24 14.65 19.01
N LEU A 54 10.58 14.59 17.85
CA LEU A 54 10.78 15.59 16.78
C LEU A 54 9.82 16.77 16.91
N CYS A 55 8.69 16.56 17.59
CA CYS A 55 7.74 17.61 17.95
C CYS A 55 7.86 18.07 19.41
N PHE A 56 9.02 17.87 20.06
CA PHE A 56 9.23 18.12 21.50
C PHE A 56 9.00 19.57 21.97
N LEU A 57 9.07 20.54 21.06
CA LEU A 57 8.83 21.96 21.35
C LEU A 57 7.34 22.32 21.36
N LEU A 58 6.48 21.40 20.92
CA LEU A 58 5.05 21.62 20.84
C LEU A 58 4.36 20.99 22.06
N PRO A 59 3.29 21.61 22.59
CA PRO A 59 2.41 20.94 23.53
C PRO A 59 1.88 19.63 22.92
N VAL A 60 1.58 18.64 23.77
CA VAL A 60 1.19 17.26 23.37
C VAL A 60 0.13 17.23 22.27
N PHE A 61 -0.90 18.06 22.39
CA PHE A 61 -1.94 18.15 21.36
C PHE A 61 -1.38 18.53 19.97
N TYR A 62 -0.50 19.53 19.92
CA TYR A 62 0.08 20.01 18.67
C TYR A 62 1.15 19.05 18.13
N SER A 63 1.86 18.32 18.98
CA SER A 63 2.80 17.28 18.54
C SER A 63 2.06 16.11 17.90
N GLU A 64 0.95 15.68 18.49
CA GLU A 64 0.09 14.62 17.92
C GLU A 64 -0.55 15.05 16.61
N LEU A 65 -1.13 16.26 16.55
CA LEU A 65 -1.70 16.79 15.32
C LEU A 65 -0.66 16.88 14.20
N CYS A 66 0.56 17.32 14.51
CA CYS A 66 1.64 17.41 13.55
C CYS A 66 2.11 16.02 13.09
N ALA A 67 2.40 15.12 14.02
CA ALA A 67 2.95 13.79 13.74
C ALA A 67 1.93 12.85 13.09
N VAL A 68 0.79 12.64 13.75
CA VAL A 68 -0.26 11.70 13.34
C VAL A 68 -1.18 12.35 12.32
N GLY A 69 -1.61 13.59 12.59
CA GLY A 69 -2.55 14.28 11.73
C GLY A 69 -1.96 14.68 10.38
N ILE A 70 -0.69 15.12 10.33
CA ILE A 70 -0.08 15.64 9.09
C ILE A 70 0.95 14.68 8.52
N PHE A 71 2.04 14.37 9.25
CA PHE A 71 3.17 13.64 8.68
C PHE A 71 2.87 12.17 8.39
N ALA A 72 2.13 11.49 9.27
CA ALA A 72 1.84 10.07 9.12
C ALA A 72 1.15 9.76 7.77
N PRO A 73 0.08 10.46 7.34
CA PRO A 73 -0.51 10.26 6.01
C PRO A 73 0.50 10.28 4.86
N PHE A 74 1.40 11.26 4.79
CA PHE A 74 2.39 11.35 3.71
C PHE A 74 3.35 10.16 3.71
N ILE A 75 3.85 9.82 4.89
CA ILE A 75 4.85 8.76 5.08
C ILE A 75 4.20 7.39 4.83
N GLU A 76 3.01 7.16 5.38
CA GLU A 76 2.26 5.93 5.21
C GLU A 76 1.89 5.68 3.76
N GLU A 77 1.28 6.66 3.08
CA GLU A 77 0.93 6.52 1.66
C GLU A 77 2.15 6.27 0.79
N PHE A 78 3.28 6.92 1.10
CA PHE A 78 4.52 6.70 0.35
C PHE A 78 5.09 5.30 0.61
N SER A 79 5.11 4.86 1.87
CA SER A 79 5.67 3.57 2.26
C SER A 79 4.91 2.40 1.63
N LYS A 80 3.57 2.50 1.54
CA LYS A 80 2.71 1.53 0.85
C LYS A 80 2.93 1.56 -0.67
N ALA A 81 3.13 2.74 -1.25
CA ALA A 81 3.37 2.87 -2.69
C ALA A 81 4.77 2.42 -3.13
N TYR A 82 5.76 2.48 -2.22
CA TYR A 82 7.16 2.23 -2.53
C TYR A 82 7.44 0.94 -3.34
N PRO A 83 6.96 -0.25 -2.94
CA PRO A 83 7.21 -1.48 -3.69
C PRO A 83 6.57 -1.49 -5.09
N LEU A 84 5.57 -0.63 -5.35
CA LEU A 84 4.85 -0.57 -6.63
C LEU A 84 5.59 0.24 -7.69
N PHE A 85 6.50 1.16 -7.31
CA PHE A 85 7.28 1.92 -8.31
C PHE A 85 8.18 1.03 -9.17
N TYR A 86 8.62 -0.11 -8.64
CA TYR A 86 9.36 -1.12 -9.41
C TYR A 86 8.50 -1.89 -10.42
N ARG A 87 7.18 -1.65 -10.43
CA ARG A 87 6.17 -2.27 -11.29
C ARG A 87 5.44 -1.26 -12.18
N HIS A 88 6.04 -0.10 -12.42
CA HIS A 88 5.44 0.97 -13.25
C HIS A 88 5.15 0.58 -14.71
N GLY A 89 5.80 -0.45 -15.24
CA GLY A 89 5.53 -0.99 -16.58
C GLY A 89 4.38 -2.02 -16.65
N GLU A 90 3.79 -2.38 -15.51
CA GLU A 90 2.70 -3.36 -15.46
C GLU A 90 1.35 -2.76 -15.85
N THR A 91 0.38 -3.62 -16.18
CA THR A 91 -0.98 -3.15 -16.51
C THR A 91 -1.67 -2.49 -15.30
N GLU A 92 -2.56 -1.55 -15.57
CA GLU A 92 -3.37 -0.86 -14.55
C GLU A 92 -4.07 -1.84 -13.61
N LYS A 93 -4.68 -2.90 -14.17
CA LYS A 93 -5.37 -3.92 -13.39
C LYS A 93 -4.41 -4.68 -12.47
N SER A 94 -3.23 -5.03 -12.97
CA SER A 94 -2.25 -5.80 -12.21
C SER A 94 -1.71 -4.98 -11.05
N ILE A 95 -1.26 -3.74 -11.30
CA ILE A 95 -0.73 -2.88 -10.25
C ILE A 95 -1.81 -2.49 -9.25
N PHE A 96 -3.06 -2.30 -9.68
CA PHE A 96 -4.19 -2.00 -8.79
C PHE A 96 -4.39 -3.14 -7.78
N ILE A 97 -4.40 -4.40 -8.25
CA ILE A 97 -4.53 -5.56 -7.37
C ILE A 97 -3.36 -5.65 -6.39
N LEU A 98 -2.14 -5.39 -6.86
CA LEU A 98 -0.96 -5.41 -5.98
C LEU A 98 -1.01 -4.29 -4.94
N GLY A 99 -1.39 -3.06 -5.35
CA GLY A 99 -1.57 -1.94 -4.44
C GLY A 99 -2.66 -2.17 -3.41
N PHE A 100 -3.79 -2.76 -3.81
CA PHE A 100 -4.84 -3.19 -2.89
C PHE A 100 -4.29 -4.13 -1.82
N LEU A 101 -3.46 -5.11 -2.20
CA LEU A 101 -2.88 -6.08 -1.27
C LEU A 101 -1.86 -5.45 -0.33
N VAL A 102 -1.00 -4.52 -0.81
CA VAL A 102 -0.09 -3.79 0.09
C VAL A 102 -0.89 -2.98 1.11
N GLY A 103 -1.88 -2.22 0.65
CA GLY A 103 -2.71 -1.41 1.53
C GLY A 103 -3.52 -2.26 2.52
N LEU A 104 -4.03 -3.41 2.08
CA LEU A 104 -4.72 -4.36 2.96
C LEU A 104 -3.78 -4.92 4.03
N GLY A 105 -2.56 -5.32 3.65
CA GLY A 105 -1.55 -5.80 4.59
C GLY A 105 -1.20 -4.75 5.63
N PHE A 106 -1.03 -3.50 5.20
CA PHE A 106 -0.80 -2.37 6.09
C PHE A 106 -1.97 -2.18 7.06
N GLY A 107 -3.19 -2.09 6.52
CA GLY A 107 -4.39 -1.90 7.31
C GLY A 107 -4.67 -3.05 8.29
N LEU A 108 -4.29 -4.29 7.97
CA LEU A 108 -4.42 -5.43 8.88
C LEU A 108 -3.54 -5.25 10.12
N THR A 109 -2.28 -4.88 9.93
CA THR A 109 -1.36 -4.62 11.03
C THR A 109 -1.91 -3.54 11.96
N GLU A 110 -2.32 -2.39 11.40
CA GLU A 110 -2.92 -1.33 12.20
C GLU A 110 -4.18 -1.78 12.92
N PHE A 111 -5.09 -2.45 12.20
CA PHE A 111 -6.33 -2.96 12.76
C PHE A 111 -6.05 -3.80 14.02
N PHE A 112 -5.10 -4.74 13.95
CA PHE A 112 -4.75 -5.56 15.10
C PHE A 112 -4.09 -4.77 16.22
N PHE A 113 -3.16 -3.85 15.93
CA PHE A 113 -2.56 -3.02 16.97
C PHE A 113 -3.60 -2.19 17.73
N TYR A 114 -4.51 -1.51 17.03
CA TYR A 114 -5.54 -0.71 17.68
C TYR A 114 -6.59 -1.54 18.42
N VAL A 115 -7.03 -2.67 17.84
CA VAL A 115 -8.01 -3.55 18.48
C VAL A 115 -7.42 -4.23 19.72
N PHE A 116 -6.19 -4.73 19.66
CA PHE A 116 -5.51 -5.26 20.84
C PHE A 116 -5.17 -4.18 21.87
N GLY A 117 -5.03 -2.92 21.43
CA GLY A 117 -4.97 -1.74 22.30
C GLY A 117 -6.31 -1.35 22.94
N GLY A 118 -7.41 -2.06 22.66
CA GLY A 118 -8.72 -1.84 23.29
C GLY A 118 -9.74 -1.07 22.44
N THR A 119 -9.41 -0.73 21.19
CA THR A 119 -10.35 -0.02 20.30
C THR A 119 -11.40 -0.98 19.74
N SER A 120 -12.65 -0.50 19.57
CA SER A 120 -13.73 -1.29 18.97
C SER A 120 -13.39 -1.74 17.53
N VAL A 121 -13.62 -3.02 17.24
CA VAL A 121 -13.52 -3.60 15.89
C VAL A 121 -14.34 -2.81 14.88
N TYR A 122 -15.57 -2.42 15.23
CA TYR A 122 -16.47 -1.70 14.34
C TYR A 122 -15.91 -0.33 13.91
N ILE A 123 -15.15 0.33 14.78
CA ILE A 123 -14.54 1.63 14.51
C ILE A 123 -13.30 1.48 13.61
N ARG A 124 -12.52 0.39 13.77
CA ARG A 124 -11.28 0.19 13.01
C ARG A 124 -11.48 -0.51 11.66
N LEU A 125 -12.59 -1.21 11.48
CA LEU A 125 -12.88 -1.94 10.23
C LEU A 125 -12.89 -1.04 8.97
N PRO A 126 -13.45 0.19 8.98
CA PRO A 126 -13.36 1.09 7.83
C PRO A 126 -11.91 1.47 7.48
N GLY A 127 -11.04 1.67 8.48
CA GLY A 127 -9.64 2.02 8.28
C GLY A 127 -8.87 0.95 7.50
N LEU A 128 -9.10 -0.33 7.84
CA LEU A 128 -8.53 -1.48 7.11
C LEU A 128 -8.75 -1.38 5.59
N PHE A 129 -10.00 -1.13 5.18
CA PHE A 129 -10.36 -1.00 3.77
C PHE A 129 -9.92 0.32 3.16
N PHE A 130 -9.86 1.38 3.97
CA PHE A 130 -9.34 2.67 3.56
C PHE A 130 -7.89 2.56 3.10
N HIS A 131 -7.00 1.92 3.85
CA HIS A 131 -5.60 1.74 3.43
C HIS A 131 -5.49 0.96 2.11
N ALA A 132 -6.31 -0.08 1.92
CA ALA A 132 -6.35 -0.84 0.66
C ALA A 132 -6.79 0.04 -0.51
N ALA A 133 -7.83 0.85 -0.33
CA ALA A 133 -8.34 1.76 -1.34
C ALA A 133 -7.35 2.88 -1.68
N SER A 134 -6.79 3.57 -0.67
CA SER A 134 -5.86 4.68 -0.88
C SER A 134 -4.59 4.25 -1.61
N THR A 135 -4.04 3.09 -1.24
CA THR A 135 -2.87 2.51 -1.92
C THR A 135 -3.20 2.15 -3.38
N SER A 136 -4.41 1.65 -3.65
CA SER A 136 -4.86 1.34 -5.01
C SER A 136 -4.98 2.57 -5.90
N ILE A 137 -5.38 3.72 -5.33
CA ILE A 137 -5.43 5.01 -6.03
C ILE A 137 -4.02 5.40 -6.49
N THR A 138 -3.04 5.36 -5.58
CA THR A 138 -1.64 5.65 -5.92
C THR A 138 -1.09 4.65 -6.95
N ALA A 139 -1.41 3.36 -6.81
CA ALA A 139 -1.03 2.31 -7.75
C ALA A 139 -1.52 2.59 -9.17
N TYR A 140 -2.78 2.99 -9.31
CA TYR A 140 -3.35 3.39 -10.61
C TYR A 140 -2.63 4.62 -11.19
N GLY A 141 -2.29 5.59 -10.35
CA GLY A 141 -1.43 6.71 -10.74
C GLY A 141 -0.09 6.25 -11.30
N ILE A 142 0.55 5.28 -10.64
CA ILE A 142 1.83 4.72 -11.10
C ILE A 142 1.69 4.07 -12.48
N ALA A 143 0.71 3.19 -12.70
CA ALA A 143 0.50 2.55 -14.02
C ALA A 143 0.13 3.54 -15.13
N THR A 144 -0.45 4.68 -14.79
CA THR A 144 -0.81 5.72 -15.77
C THR A 144 0.23 6.83 -15.90
N ASN A 145 1.45 6.65 -15.36
CA ASN A 145 2.53 7.65 -15.34
C ASN A 145 2.13 9.00 -14.73
N ARG A 146 1.19 8.97 -13.77
CA ARG A 146 0.66 10.10 -13.01
C ARG A 146 0.78 9.86 -11.51
N ALA A 147 1.90 9.29 -11.07
CA ALA A 147 2.09 8.88 -9.68
C ALA A 147 1.91 10.03 -8.68
N VAL A 148 2.50 11.20 -8.94
CA VAL A 148 2.46 12.36 -8.04
C VAL A 148 1.03 12.84 -7.73
N PRO A 149 0.17 13.18 -8.72
CA PRO A 149 -1.17 13.68 -8.42
C PRO A 149 -2.04 12.62 -7.71
N PHE A 150 -1.88 11.33 -8.04
CA PHE A 150 -2.64 10.26 -7.38
C PHE A 150 -2.13 9.95 -5.97
N TYR A 151 -0.82 10.06 -5.72
CA TYR A 151 -0.25 10.00 -4.38
C TYR A 151 -0.77 11.13 -3.49
N LEU A 152 -0.78 12.37 -4.02
CA LEU A 152 -1.32 13.52 -3.29
C LEU A 152 -2.82 13.39 -3.04
N LEU A 153 -3.58 12.83 -3.99
CA LEU A 153 -5.00 12.52 -3.78
C LEU A 153 -5.20 11.48 -2.66
N ALA A 154 -4.46 10.37 -2.69
CA ALA A 154 -4.52 9.36 -1.63
C ALA A 154 -4.15 9.94 -0.26
N THR A 155 -3.11 10.78 -0.22
CA THR A 155 -2.67 11.46 1.00
C THR A 155 -3.71 12.45 1.51
N ALA A 156 -4.33 13.25 0.63
CA ALA A 156 -5.38 14.18 1.01
C ALA A 156 -6.63 13.47 1.57
N LEU A 157 -7.00 12.34 0.97
CA LEU A 157 -8.07 11.49 1.50
C LEU A 157 -7.70 10.95 2.88
N HIS A 158 -6.45 10.54 3.09
CA HIS A 158 -5.98 10.01 4.38
C HIS A 158 -5.96 11.09 5.46
N LEU A 159 -5.46 12.28 5.12
CA LEU A 159 -5.56 13.48 5.98
C LEU A 159 -7.00 13.78 6.41
N SER A 160 -7.97 13.54 5.52
CA SER A 160 -9.40 13.81 5.79
C SER A 160 -10.07 12.70 6.60
N TYR A 161 -9.47 11.52 6.65
CA TYR A 161 -9.98 10.36 7.37
C TYR A 161 -9.50 10.31 8.83
N ASN A 162 -8.30 10.84 9.10
CA ASN A 162 -7.74 10.98 10.45
C ASN A 162 -8.54 11.93 11.32
#